data_AF-A0A812N060-F1
#
_entry.id   AF-A0A812N060-F1
#
_cell.length_a   1.000
_cell.length_b   1.000
_cell.length_c   1.000
_cell.angle_alpha   90.00
_cell.angle_beta   90.00
_cell.angle_gamma   90.00
#
_symmetry.space_group_name_H-M   'P 1'
#
loop_
_entity.id
_entity.type
_entity.pdbx_description
1 polymer ?
#
loop_
_entity_poly.entity_id
_entity_poly.type
_entity_poly.pdbx_seq_one_letter_code
_entity_poly.pdbx_strand_id
1 'polypeptide(L)'
;MKEGAEELKSIHTCTDCPWCLLFLGSLGGLGVLYGYGVTHGELGKLYHGIDYQGRICGLEGPEGVPGKPYLFWCMNSAMTAADVSLNLKDPVCVSSCPGVPSALGGSLYAPVPECKLVSASQQINSYKTMIIMNRYCFPDSSGLLKSAANSLESGLTSQHTERLLEQLSSIPAAWPVLLIAFFLAVLLGYMYLVALRHCTVLLIWLVMALSVAGSALLGFYLW
;
A
#
# COMPACT_ATOMS: atom_id res chain seq x y z
N MET A 1 25.67 33.80 -44.02
CA MET A 1 24.45 33.14 -43.49
C MET A 1 24.65 31.71 -42.99
N LYS A 2 25.84 31.09 -43.12
CA LYS A 2 26.10 29.75 -42.53
C LYS A 2 26.92 29.79 -41.23
N GLU A 3 27.73 30.83 -41.01
CA GLU A 3 28.60 30.93 -39.82
C GLU A 3 27.86 31.42 -38.55
N GLY A 4 26.80 32.24 -38.67
CA GLY A 4 26.05 32.76 -37.51
C GLY A 4 25.02 31.81 -36.91
N ALA A 5 24.70 30.70 -37.59
CA ALA A 5 23.78 29.67 -37.08
C ALA A 5 24.48 28.66 -36.15
N GLU A 6 25.80 28.53 -36.26
CA GLU A 6 26.62 27.66 -35.42
C GLU A 6 26.85 28.28 -34.03
N GLU A 7 27.04 29.60 -33.94
CA GLU A 7 27.27 30.29 -32.65
C GLU A 7 26.04 30.33 -31.74
N LEU A 8 24.84 30.53 -32.31
CA LEU A 8 23.56 30.54 -31.58
C LEU A 8 23.21 29.19 -30.93
N LYS A 9 23.87 28.10 -31.33
CA LYS A 9 23.67 26.77 -30.76
C LYS A 9 24.47 26.53 -29.48
N SER A 10 25.47 27.36 -29.16
CA SER A 10 26.42 27.10 -28.07
C SER A 10 26.10 27.74 -26.72
N ILE A 11 25.08 28.61 -26.62
CA ILE A 11 24.84 29.45 -25.43
C ILE A 11 23.54 29.09 -24.69
N HIS A 12 22.93 27.93 -24.97
CA HIS A 12 21.88 27.37 -24.11
C HIS A 12 22.50 26.36 -23.15
N THR A 13 23.19 26.85 -22.13
CA THR A 13 23.59 26.02 -20.99
C THR A 13 22.30 25.66 -20.24
N CYS A 14 21.73 24.51 -20.56
CA CYS A 14 20.45 24.04 -20.03
C CYS A 14 20.52 23.89 -18.51
N THR A 15 20.06 24.92 -17.79
CA THR A 15 20.03 24.96 -16.32
C THR A 15 19.15 23.85 -15.73
N ASP A 16 18.30 23.23 -16.55
CA ASP A 16 17.44 22.10 -16.19
C ASP A 16 18.15 20.74 -16.23
N CYS A 17 19.27 20.60 -16.96
CA CYS A 17 20.03 19.35 -17.02
C CYS A 17 20.50 18.85 -15.64
N PRO A 18 21.16 19.65 -14.79
CA PRO A 18 21.60 19.18 -13.48
C PRO A 18 20.43 18.78 -12.57
N TRP A 19 19.28 19.47 -12.64
CA TRP A 19 18.08 19.11 -11.86
C TRP A 19 17.40 17.85 -12.38
N CYS A 20 17.34 17.69 -13.70
CA CYS A 20 16.83 16.48 -14.34
C CYS A 20 17.71 15.28 -13.97
N LEU A 21 19.04 15.43 -13.94
CA LEU A 21 19.96 14.37 -13.49
C LEU A 21 19.76 13.99 -12.02
N LEU A 22 19.51 14.97 -11.15
CA LEU A 22 19.24 14.71 -9.73
C LEU A 22 17.91 13.97 -9.53
N PHE A 23 16.87 14.36 -10.29
CA PHE A 23 15.57 13.68 -10.30
C PHE A 23 15.65 12.26 -10.87
N LEU A 24 16.38 12.05 -11.98
CA LEU A 24 16.61 10.71 -12.53
C LEU A 24 17.45 9.86 -11.57
N GLY A 25 18.40 10.47 -10.85
CA GLY A 25 19.16 9.81 -9.79
C GLY A 25 18.26 9.37 -8.62
N SER A 26 17.30 10.19 -8.21
CA SER A 26 16.36 9.82 -7.13
C SER A 26 15.38 8.74 -7.56
N LEU A 27 14.88 8.79 -8.80
CA LEU A 27 14.09 7.70 -9.40
C LEU A 27 14.89 6.40 -9.51
N GLY A 28 16.16 6.49 -9.93
CA GLY A 28 17.08 5.35 -9.96
C GLY A 28 17.30 4.76 -8.56
N GLY A 29 17.54 5.62 -7.56
CA GLY A 29 17.67 5.20 -6.16
C GLY A 29 16.41 4.51 -5.63
N LEU A 30 15.22 5.05 -5.95
CA LEU A 30 13.94 4.42 -5.61
C LEU A 30 13.79 3.05 -6.31
N GLY A 31 14.16 2.97 -7.59
CA GLY A 31 14.13 1.72 -8.35
C GLY A 31 15.06 0.65 -7.77
N VAL A 32 16.27 1.03 -7.32
CA VAL A 32 17.20 0.13 -6.65
C VAL A 32 16.64 -0.35 -5.31
N LEU A 33 16.10 0.55 -4.49
CA LEU A 33 15.46 0.18 -3.21
C LEU A 33 14.26 -0.74 -3.43
N TYR A 34 13.44 -0.47 -4.45
CA TYR A 34 12.33 -1.32 -4.82
C TYR A 34 12.81 -2.70 -5.28
N GLY A 35 13.80 -2.77 -6.19
CA GLY A 35 14.37 -4.04 -6.64
C GLY A 35 15.01 -4.84 -5.50
N TYR A 36 15.69 -4.16 -4.58
CA TYR A 36 16.22 -4.78 -3.36
C TYR A 36 15.08 -5.31 -2.47
N GLY A 37 14.01 -4.54 -2.30
CA GLY A 37 12.82 -4.95 -1.54
C GLY A 37 12.05 -6.11 -2.18
N VAL A 38 12.04 -6.23 -3.51
CA VAL A 38 11.42 -7.36 -4.22
C VAL A 38 12.26 -8.63 -4.11
N THR A 39 13.60 -8.50 -4.10
CA THR A 39 14.52 -9.65 -4.07
C THR A 39 14.77 -10.18 -2.66
N HIS A 40 14.80 -9.29 -1.66
CA HIS A 40 15.11 -9.65 -0.27
C HIS A 40 13.89 -9.56 0.65
N GLY A 41 12.83 -8.87 0.22
CA GLY A 41 11.60 -8.75 0.99
C GLY A 41 10.61 -9.85 0.64
N GLU A 42 9.96 -10.41 1.66
CA GLU A 42 8.85 -11.33 1.48
C GLU A 42 7.56 -10.53 1.17
N LEU A 43 7.41 -10.07 -0.08
CA LEU A 43 6.19 -9.39 -0.56
C LEU A 43 4.93 -10.22 -0.34
N GLY A 44 5.07 -11.54 -0.19
CA GLY A 44 4.01 -12.44 0.23
C GLY A 44 3.30 -11.96 1.51
N LYS A 45 4.00 -11.35 2.47
CA LYS A 45 3.41 -10.87 3.73
C LYS A 45 2.39 -9.74 3.53
N LEU A 46 2.51 -8.97 2.44
CA LEU A 46 1.64 -7.82 2.18
C LEU A 46 0.26 -8.22 1.63
N TYR A 47 0.22 -9.33 0.88
CA TYR A 47 -0.97 -9.74 0.15
C TYR A 47 -1.65 -10.99 0.73
N HIS A 48 -1.02 -11.70 1.67
CA HIS A 48 -1.61 -12.89 2.31
C HIS A 48 -2.26 -12.54 3.64
N GLY A 49 -3.29 -13.30 4.02
CA GLY A 49 -3.90 -13.21 5.33
C GLY A 49 -2.96 -13.71 6.43
N ILE A 50 -3.16 -13.21 7.64
CA ILE A 50 -2.43 -13.63 8.85
C ILE A 50 -3.42 -14.30 9.79
N ASP A 51 -3.05 -15.49 10.26
CA ASP A 51 -3.78 -16.33 11.22
C ASP A 51 -3.74 -15.72 12.65
N TYR A 52 -4.56 -16.22 13.57
CA TYR A 52 -4.55 -15.80 14.99
C TYR A 52 -3.20 -15.99 15.69
N GLN A 53 -2.32 -16.85 15.15
CA GLN A 53 -0.96 -17.10 15.66
C GLN A 53 0.11 -16.20 15.01
N GLY A 54 -0.27 -15.23 14.18
CA GLY A 54 0.69 -14.38 13.47
C GLY A 54 1.37 -15.07 12.28
N ARG A 55 0.87 -16.22 11.83
CA ARG A 55 1.41 -16.97 10.69
C ARG A 55 0.74 -16.56 9.40
N ILE A 56 1.49 -16.61 8.30
CA ILE A 56 0.99 -16.17 6.99
C ILE A 56 0.36 -17.35 6.24
N CYS A 57 -0.89 -17.20 5.82
CA CYS A 57 -1.60 -18.22 5.05
C CYS A 57 -0.95 -18.45 3.68
N GLY A 58 -0.67 -19.70 3.31
CA GLY A 58 -0.18 -20.08 1.98
C GLY A 58 1.31 -19.84 1.73
N LEU A 59 2.07 -19.39 2.73
CA LEU A 59 3.51 -19.25 2.64
C LEU A 59 4.21 -20.56 3.07
N GLU A 60 5.25 -20.95 2.36
CA GLU A 60 6.12 -22.07 2.74
C GLU A 60 7.22 -21.55 3.67
N GLY A 61 7.40 -22.18 4.84
CA GLY A 61 8.45 -21.81 5.79
C GLY A 61 8.00 -21.89 7.25
N PRO A 62 8.89 -21.56 8.20
CA PRO A 62 8.59 -21.62 9.64
C PRO A 62 7.52 -20.62 10.10
N GLU A 63 7.34 -19.52 9.36
CA GLU A 63 6.36 -18.46 9.65
C GLU A 63 5.07 -18.58 8.81
N GLY A 64 5.01 -19.59 7.94
CA GLY A 64 3.92 -19.80 6.98
C GLY A 64 3.06 -21.02 7.30
N VAL A 65 1.81 -21.00 6.85
CA VAL A 65 0.91 -22.16 6.88
C VAL A 65 0.83 -22.76 5.46
N PRO A 66 1.69 -23.75 5.13
CA PRO A 66 1.68 -24.34 3.79
C PRO A 66 0.37 -25.08 3.54
N GLY A 67 -0.12 -25.01 2.30
CA GLY A 67 -1.34 -25.69 1.86
C GLY A 67 -2.67 -25.07 2.32
N LYS A 68 -2.64 -23.94 3.04
CA LYS A 68 -3.83 -23.19 3.46
C LYS A 68 -3.75 -21.72 3.03
N PRO A 69 -4.04 -21.40 1.75
CA PRO A 69 -3.81 -20.07 1.21
C PRO A 69 -4.94 -19.05 1.51
N TYR A 70 -6.08 -19.50 2.03
CA TYR A 70 -7.24 -18.62 2.25
C TYR A 70 -7.42 -18.27 3.73
N LEU A 71 -7.81 -17.03 4.01
CA LEU A 71 -8.16 -16.56 5.35
C LEU A 71 -9.68 -16.64 5.57
N PHE A 72 -10.10 -17.22 6.69
CA PHE A 72 -11.49 -17.41 7.07
C PHE A 72 -11.75 -16.92 8.51
N TRP A 73 -12.95 -16.41 8.78
CA TRP A 73 -13.34 -15.93 10.09
C TRP A 73 -14.35 -16.89 10.73
N CYS A 74 -13.99 -17.42 11.90
CA CYS A 74 -14.85 -18.38 12.59
C CYS A 74 -16.04 -17.69 13.25
N MET A 75 -17.12 -18.44 13.50
CA MET A 75 -18.28 -17.93 14.22
C MET A 75 -18.01 -17.92 15.74
N ASN A 76 -18.49 -16.89 16.44
CA ASN A 76 -18.37 -16.78 17.90
C ASN A 76 -19.43 -17.62 18.64
N SER A 77 -20.60 -17.83 18.02
CA SER A 77 -21.75 -18.52 18.61
C SER A 77 -22.50 -19.38 17.59
N ALA A 78 -23.34 -20.30 18.08
CA ALA A 78 -24.23 -21.12 17.25
C ALA A 78 -25.08 -20.22 16.35
N MET A 79 -25.29 -20.62 15.08
CA MET A 79 -26.31 -19.98 14.24
C MET A 79 -27.65 -20.00 14.98
N THR A 80 -28.05 -18.86 15.52
CA THR A 80 -29.44 -18.63 15.92
C THR A 80 -30.13 -17.95 14.75
N ALA A 81 -31.42 -18.20 14.56
CA ALA A 81 -32.17 -17.72 13.39
C ALA A 81 -32.23 -16.18 13.23
N ALA A 82 -31.70 -15.42 14.19
CA ALA A 82 -31.75 -13.97 14.22
C ALA A 82 -30.42 -13.30 13.88
N ASP A 83 -29.27 -13.80 14.38
CA ASP A 83 -27.98 -13.12 14.20
C ASP A 83 -26.78 -14.08 14.16
N VAL A 84 -25.86 -13.82 13.23
CA VAL A 84 -24.58 -14.52 13.09
C VAL A 84 -23.46 -13.58 13.52
N SER A 85 -22.77 -13.92 14.61
CA SER A 85 -21.61 -13.17 15.08
C SER A 85 -20.30 -13.87 14.68
N LEU A 86 -19.38 -13.11 14.07
CA LEU A 86 -18.06 -13.59 13.65
C LEU A 86 -16.99 -13.21 14.68
N ASN A 87 -15.99 -14.08 14.86
CA ASN A 87 -14.77 -13.75 15.56
C ASN A 87 -13.82 -13.04 14.59
N LEU A 88 -13.78 -11.71 14.65
CA LEU A 88 -12.86 -10.90 13.86
C LEU A 88 -11.44 -10.84 14.42
N LYS A 89 -11.29 -11.13 15.72
CA LYS A 89 -10.02 -11.01 16.42
C LYS A 89 -9.07 -12.13 16.02
N ASP A 90 -9.61 -13.32 15.81
CA ASP A 90 -8.84 -14.54 15.60
C ASP A 90 -9.27 -15.22 14.28
N PRO A 91 -8.79 -14.75 13.12
CA PRO A 91 -9.03 -15.42 11.84
C PRO A 91 -8.17 -16.68 11.71
N VAL A 92 -8.56 -17.61 10.83
CA VAL A 92 -7.86 -18.89 10.58
C VAL A 92 -7.50 -19.11 9.11
N CYS A 93 -6.37 -19.77 8.85
CA CYS A 93 -6.01 -20.20 7.50
C CYS A 93 -6.71 -21.51 7.11
N VAL A 94 -7.31 -21.57 5.91
CA VAL A 94 -8.01 -22.74 5.36
C VAL A 94 -7.52 -23.09 3.95
N SER A 95 -7.63 -24.37 3.57
CA SER A 95 -7.24 -24.87 2.24
C SER A 95 -8.24 -24.48 1.15
N SER A 96 -9.51 -24.34 1.49
CA SER A 96 -10.59 -23.95 0.57
C SER A 96 -11.71 -23.25 1.31
N CYS A 97 -12.28 -22.20 0.73
CA CYS A 97 -13.40 -21.48 1.33
C CYS A 97 -14.69 -22.34 1.33
N PRO A 98 -15.41 -22.41 2.46
CA PRO A 98 -16.67 -23.15 2.54
C PRO A 98 -17.76 -22.45 1.72
N GLY A 99 -18.14 -23.03 0.58
CA GLY A 99 -19.21 -22.51 -0.29
C GLY A 99 -20.18 -23.57 -0.79
N VAL A 100 -19.84 -24.86 -0.63
CA VAL A 100 -20.68 -25.98 -1.04
C VAL A 100 -21.52 -26.47 0.15
N PRO A 101 -22.83 -26.66 -0.03
CA PRO A 101 -23.66 -27.26 1.00
C PRO A 101 -23.18 -28.69 1.23
N SER A 102 -22.92 -29.05 2.49
CA SER A 102 -22.48 -30.39 2.86
C SER A 102 -23.60 -31.11 3.58
N ALA A 103 -24.03 -32.26 3.06
CA ALA A 103 -25.13 -33.05 3.62
C ALA A 103 -24.71 -33.96 4.79
N LEU A 104 -23.47 -33.87 5.25
CA LEU A 104 -22.90 -34.73 6.29
C LEU A 104 -22.87 -33.98 7.62
N GLY A 105 -23.69 -34.42 8.59
CA GLY A 105 -23.52 -34.08 10.00
C GLY A 105 -24.22 -32.80 10.51
N GLY A 106 -25.44 -32.49 10.05
CA GLY A 106 -26.28 -31.45 10.67
C GLY A 106 -25.80 -30.01 10.51
N SER A 107 -24.71 -29.78 9.76
CA SER A 107 -24.24 -28.44 9.36
C SER A 107 -24.65 -28.15 7.93
N LEU A 108 -24.99 -26.89 7.62
CA LEU A 108 -25.37 -26.46 6.27
C LEU A 108 -24.19 -26.46 5.29
N TYR A 109 -22.95 -26.36 5.79
CA TYR A 109 -21.73 -26.22 5.00
C TYR A 109 -20.60 -27.10 5.55
N ALA A 110 -19.57 -27.35 4.74
CA ALA A 110 -18.43 -28.18 5.13
C ALA A 110 -17.77 -27.66 6.42
N PRO A 111 -17.52 -28.50 7.43
CA PRO A 111 -16.93 -28.05 8.68
C PRO A 111 -15.48 -27.60 8.50
N VAL A 112 -15.10 -26.52 9.18
CA VAL A 112 -13.73 -26.01 9.21
C VAL A 112 -13.10 -26.41 10.55
N PRO A 113 -12.26 -27.45 10.60
CA PRO A 113 -11.70 -27.98 11.85
C PRO A 113 -10.80 -26.96 12.59
N GLU A 114 -10.21 -26.02 11.86
CA GLU A 114 -9.36 -24.96 12.40
C GLU A 114 -10.12 -24.04 13.37
N CYS A 115 -11.43 -23.88 13.19
CA CYS A 115 -12.25 -23.07 14.09
C CYS A 115 -12.41 -23.65 15.50
N LYS A 116 -12.10 -24.94 15.69
CA LYS A 116 -12.13 -25.57 17.01
C LYS A 116 -11.15 -24.91 18.01
N LEU A 117 -10.06 -24.33 17.50
CA LEU A 117 -8.99 -23.75 18.32
C LEU A 117 -9.29 -22.32 18.79
N VAL A 118 -10.26 -21.68 18.16
CA VAL A 118 -10.44 -20.23 18.21
C VAL A 118 -11.84 -19.83 18.67
N SER A 119 -12.85 -20.62 18.32
CA SER A 119 -14.22 -20.39 18.76
C SER A 119 -14.42 -20.89 20.18
N ALA A 120 -14.83 -20.00 21.09
CA ALA A 120 -15.15 -20.32 22.48
C ALA A 120 -16.18 -21.46 22.65
N SER A 121 -16.99 -21.70 21.61
CA SER A 121 -18.03 -22.74 21.60
C SER A 121 -17.60 -24.07 20.94
N GLN A 122 -16.33 -24.23 20.54
CA GLN A 122 -15.81 -25.39 19.76
C GLN A 122 -16.61 -25.71 18.50
N GLN A 123 -17.28 -24.72 17.93
CA GLN A 123 -18.13 -24.93 16.76
C GLN A 123 -17.29 -24.95 15.48
N ILE A 124 -17.43 -26.05 14.74
CA ILE A 124 -16.87 -26.26 13.40
C ILE A 124 -17.84 -25.83 12.29
N ASN A 125 -18.99 -25.25 12.67
CA ASN A 125 -20.01 -24.80 11.73
C ASN A 125 -19.43 -23.70 10.85
N SER A 126 -19.63 -23.86 9.55
CA SER A 126 -19.19 -22.89 8.55
C SER A 126 -20.39 -22.25 7.89
N TYR A 127 -20.15 -21.13 7.23
CA TYR A 127 -21.15 -20.39 6.49
C TYR A 127 -20.76 -20.24 5.03
N LYS A 128 -21.74 -19.89 4.19
CA LYS A 128 -21.50 -19.62 2.77
C LYS A 128 -20.52 -18.47 2.61
N THR A 129 -19.39 -18.74 1.99
CA THR A 129 -18.38 -17.73 1.65
C THR A 129 -18.15 -17.67 0.15
N MET A 130 -17.70 -16.50 -0.28
CA MET A 130 -17.18 -16.23 -1.60
C MET A 130 -15.71 -15.86 -1.51
N ILE A 131 -14.94 -16.28 -2.51
CA ILE A 131 -13.51 -15.99 -2.57
C ILE A 131 -13.31 -14.56 -3.07
N ILE A 132 -12.63 -13.74 -2.28
CA ILE A 132 -12.19 -12.38 -2.66
C ILE A 132 -10.66 -12.36 -2.78
N MET A 133 -10.15 -11.74 -3.84
CA MET A 133 -8.71 -11.62 -4.15
C MET A 133 -7.94 -12.96 -4.13
N ASN A 134 -8.63 -14.08 -4.39
CA ASN A 134 -8.07 -15.44 -4.31
C ASN A 134 -7.38 -15.78 -2.97
N ARG A 135 -7.71 -15.07 -1.88
CA ARG A 135 -7.02 -15.20 -0.58
C ARG A 135 -7.90 -15.00 0.64
N TYR A 136 -9.11 -14.47 0.48
CA TYR A 136 -10.03 -14.21 1.59
C TYR A 136 -11.37 -14.89 1.35
N CYS A 137 -11.91 -15.54 2.39
CA CYS A 137 -13.24 -16.11 2.40
C CYS A 137 -14.22 -15.10 3.02
N PHE A 138 -14.94 -14.38 2.18
CA PHE A 138 -15.87 -13.35 2.62
C PHE A 138 -17.30 -13.92 2.72
N PRO A 139 -18.08 -13.62 3.77
CA PRO A 139 -19.49 -14.04 3.88
C PRO A 139 -20.30 -13.54 2.69
N ASP A 140 -21.15 -14.42 2.15
CA ASP A 140 -22.13 -14.01 1.14
C ASP A 140 -23.15 -13.02 1.76
N SER A 141 -23.48 -11.97 1.03
CA SER A 141 -24.42 -10.93 1.48
C SER A 141 -25.89 -11.33 1.33
N SER A 142 -26.16 -12.52 0.78
CA SER A 142 -27.52 -13.04 0.59
C SER A 142 -28.12 -13.63 1.88
N GLY A 143 -29.36 -13.22 2.20
CA GLY A 143 -30.18 -13.84 3.26
C GLY A 143 -29.67 -13.65 4.70
N LEU A 144 -29.67 -14.74 5.47
CA LEU A 144 -29.37 -14.79 6.92
C LEU A 144 -27.91 -14.43 7.27
N LEU A 145 -27.04 -14.33 6.27
CA LEU A 145 -25.62 -13.98 6.42
C LEU A 145 -25.32 -12.49 6.26
N LYS A 146 -26.34 -11.67 6.00
CA LYS A 146 -26.19 -10.21 5.88
C LYS A 146 -25.66 -9.57 7.17
N SER A 147 -26.08 -10.05 8.34
CA SER A 147 -25.53 -9.60 9.63
C SER A 147 -24.06 -9.97 9.77
N ALA A 148 -23.66 -11.18 9.36
CA ALA A 148 -22.25 -11.61 9.35
C ALA A 148 -21.38 -10.75 8.42
N ALA A 149 -21.88 -10.43 7.22
CA ALA A 149 -21.19 -9.56 6.27
C ALA A 149 -20.99 -8.14 6.81
N ASN A 150 -22.04 -7.56 7.40
CA ASN A 150 -21.97 -6.24 8.01
C ASN A 150 -21.04 -6.22 9.24
N SER A 151 -21.04 -7.28 10.06
CA SER A 151 -20.13 -7.39 11.22
C SER A 151 -18.68 -7.55 10.77
N LEU A 152 -18.42 -8.28 9.69
CA LEU A 152 -17.07 -8.37 9.12
C LEU A 152 -16.62 -7.04 8.53
N GLU A 153 -17.48 -6.36 7.77
CA GLU A 153 -17.18 -5.07 7.16
C GLU A 153 -16.90 -4.00 8.23
N SER A 154 -17.80 -3.85 9.20
CA SER A 154 -17.65 -2.91 10.32
C SER A 154 -16.47 -3.23 11.21
N GLY A 155 -16.16 -4.51 11.40
CA GLY A 155 -15.02 -4.92 12.20
C GLY A 155 -13.68 -4.87 11.45
N LEU A 156 -13.67 -4.97 10.11
CA LEU A 156 -12.49 -4.65 9.28
C LEU A 156 -12.22 -3.14 9.25
N THR A 157 -13.27 -2.31 9.25
CA THR A 157 -13.13 -0.85 9.36
C THR A 157 -12.73 -0.40 10.77
N SER A 158 -13.28 -1.01 11.83
CA SER A 158 -12.85 -0.72 13.21
C SER A 158 -11.47 -1.29 13.54
N GLN A 159 -11.05 -2.38 12.89
CA GLN A 159 -9.68 -2.86 12.99
C GLN A 159 -8.65 -1.88 12.41
N HIS A 160 -9.04 -0.91 11.58
CA HIS A 160 -8.08 0.04 11.03
C HIS A 160 -7.42 0.89 12.12
N THR A 161 -8.14 1.25 13.19
CA THR A 161 -7.55 2.00 14.31
C THR A 161 -6.59 1.15 15.17
N GLU A 162 -6.90 -0.14 15.35
CA GLU A 162 -6.04 -1.06 16.12
C GLU A 162 -4.82 -1.53 15.30
N ARG A 163 -4.99 -1.81 14.00
CA ARG A 163 -3.88 -2.12 13.09
C ARG A 163 -2.99 -0.91 12.84
N LEU A 164 -3.50 0.32 12.93
CA LEU A 164 -2.64 1.50 12.95
C LEU A 164 -1.69 1.43 14.15
N LEU A 165 -2.16 1.10 15.35
CA LEU A 165 -1.27 0.93 16.52
C LEU A 165 -0.25 -0.21 16.33
N GLU A 166 -0.64 -1.33 15.70
CA GLU A 166 0.29 -2.42 15.38
C GLU A 166 1.31 -2.06 14.27
N GLN A 167 0.91 -1.32 13.24
CA GLN A 167 1.80 -0.82 12.18
C GLN A 167 2.75 0.26 12.72
N LEU A 168 2.27 1.10 13.65
CA LEU A 168 3.09 2.08 14.37
C LEU A 168 4.11 1.41 15.29
N SER A 169 3.96 0.14 15.66
CA SER A 169 4.99 -0.60 16.43
C SER A 169 6.28 -0.83 15.64
N SER A 170 6.23 -0.78 14.30
CA SER A 170 7.42 -0.89 13.44
C SER A 170 8.21 0.42 13.33
N ILE A 171 7.61 1.56 13.69
CA ILE A 171 8.25 2.89 13.65
C ILE A 171 9.41 3.02 14.65
N PRO A 172 9.27 2.63 15.94
CA PRO A 172 10.41 2.71 16.87
C PRO A 172 11.56 1.78 16.48
N ALA A 173 11.29 0.67 15.78
CA ALA A 173 12.34 -0.21 15.25
C ALA A 173 13.13 0.43 14.11
N ALA A 174 12.50 1.29 13.31
CA ALA A 174 13.10 1.97 12.16
C ALA A 174 13.74 3.34 12.47
N TRP A 175 13.95 3.66 13.75
CA TRP A 175 14.45 4.97 14.19
C TRP A 175 15.73 5.48 13.50
N PRO A 176 16.78 4.65 13.18
CA PRO A 176 17.98 5.19 12.56
C PRO A 176 17.75 5.53 11.08
N VAL A 177 16.86 4.79 10.40
CA VAL A 177 16.50 5.04 8.99
C VAL A 177 15.72 6.35 8.86
N LEU A 178 14.77 6.59 9.77
CA LEU A 178 14.02 7.84 9.82
C LEU A 178 14.91 9.05 10.08
N LEU A 179 15.90 8.90 10.97
CA LEU A 179 16.85 9.96 11.29
C LEU A 179 17.72 10.30 10.06
N ILE A 180 18.23 9.30 9.35
CA ILE A 180 19.00 9.51 8.10
C ILE A 180 18.15 10.20 7.03
N ALA A 181 16.91 9.75 6.84
CA ALA A 181 15.99 10.34 5.87
C ALA A 181 15.68 11.82 6.18
N PHE A 182 15.49 12.16 7.46
CA PHE A 182 15.28 13.54 7.91
C PHE A 182 16.47 14.44 7.53
N PHE A 183 17.69 14.05 7.87
CA PHE A 183 18.87 14.85 7.55
C PHE A 183 19.12 14.96 6.04
N LEU A 184 18.89 13.88 5.27
CA LEU A 184 18.98 13.93 3.81
C LEU A 184 17.96 14.88 3.21
N ALA A 185 16.71 14.86 3.68
CA ALA A 185 15.65 15.75 3.19
C ALA A 185 15.97 17.23 3.48
N VAL A 186 16.45 17.54 4.70
CA VAL A 186 16.87 18.89 5.06
C VAL A 186 18.04 19.37 4.19
N LEU A 187 19.04 18.52 3.98
CA LEU A 187 20.20 18.84 3.15
C LEU A 187 19.82 19.09 1.69
N LEU A 188 19.00 18.22 1.11
CA LEU A 188 18.47 18.37 -0.26
C LEU A 188 17.61 19.63 -0.40
N GLY A 189 16.76 19.92 0.58
CA GLY A 189 15.94 21.14 0.60
C GLY A 189 16.79 22.41 0.69
N TYR A 190 17.82 22.42 1.52
CA TYR A 190 18.72 23.57 1.65
C TYR A 190 19.54 23.80 0.38
N MET A 191 20.05 22.73 -0.23
CA MET A 191 20.72 22.76 -1.53
C MET A 191 19.82 23.37 -2.61
N TYR A 192 18.53 22.99 -2.64
CA TYR A 192 17.54 23.56 -3.53
C TYR A 192 17.32 25.07 -3.30
N LEU A 193 17.16 25.51 -2.05
CA LEU A 193 16.97 26.93 -1.73
C LEU A 193 18.19 27.79 -2.07
N VAL A 194 19.41 27.28 -1.85
CA VAL A 194 20.66 27.97 -2.21
C VAL A 194 20.78 28.11 -3.72
N ALA A 195 20.44 27.06 -4.47
CA ALA A 195 20.49 27.09 -5.91
C ALA A 195 19.42 28.03 -6.50
N LEU A 196 18.21 28.04 -5.94
CA LEU A 196 17.21 29.06 -6.27
C LEU A 196 17.78 30.45 -6.04
N ARG A 197 18.39 30.74 -4.88
CA ARG A 197 18.96 32.06 -4.59
C ARG A 197 19.96 32.55 -5.64
N HIS A 198 20.80 31.65 -6.18
CA HIS A 198 21.76 32.01 -7.24
C HIS A 198 21.08 32.23 -8.60
N CYS A 199 20.10 31.38 -8.95
CA CYS A 199 19.40 31.47 -10.23
C CYS A 199 18.32 32.56 -10.27
N THR A 200 17.79 32.99 -9.12
CA THR A 200 16.71 33.99 -9.05
C THR A 200 17.20 35.35 -9.56
N VAL A 201 18.44 35.74 -9.26
CA VAL A 201 19.00 37.02 -9.72
C VAL A 201 19.07 37.05 -11.25
N LEU A 202 19.58 35.98 -11.87
CA LEU A 202 19.67 35.89 -13.33
C LEU A 202 18.30 35.84 -14.00
N LEU A 203 17.34 35.11 -13.42
CA LEU A 203 15.97 35.01 -13.94
C LEU A 203 15.25 36.36 -13.89
N ILE A 204 15.37 37.11 -12.78
CA ILE A 204 14.76 38.44 -12.63
C ILE A 204 15.34 39.42 -13.66
N TRP A 205 16.66 39.45 -13.86
CA TRP A 205 17.29 40.32 -14.86
C TRP A 205 16.83 39.98 -16.28
N LEU A 206 16.68 38.70 -16.61
CA LEU A 206 16.16 38.28 -17.91
C LEU A 206 14.72 38.73 -18.14
N VAL A 207 13.82 38.54 -17.17
CA VAL A 207 12.41 38.94 -17.30
C VAL A 207 12.28 40.46 -17.41
N MET A 208 13.07 41.21 -16.64
CA MET A 208 13.14 42.67 -16.74
C MET A 208 13.63 43.12 -18.13
N ALA A 209 14.70 42.53 -18.66
CA ALA A 209 15.20 42.86 -19.99
C ALA A 209 14.19 42.50 -21.10
N LEU A 210 13.53 41.36 -20.98
CA LEU A 210 12.60 40.85 -21.99
C LEU A 210 11.30 41.65 -22.03
N SER A 211 10.79 42.10 -20.88
CA SER A 211 9.62 42.98 -20.80
C SER A 211 9.89 44.37 -21.41
N VAL A 212 11.07 44.95 -21.15
CA VAL A 212 11.50 46.22 -21.75
C VAL A 212 11.66 46.06 -23.27
N ALA A 213 12.35 45.01 -23.72
CA ALA A 213 12.55 44.72 -25.14
C ALA A 213 11.23 44.47 -25.87
N GLY A 214 10.33 43.68 -25.28
CA GLY A 214 9.01 43.41 -25.85
C GLY A 214 8.16 44.67 -26.00
N SER A 215 8.20 45.55 -25.00
CA SER A 215 7.49 46.84 -25.06
C SER A 215 8.06 47.77 -26.15
N ALA A 216 9.39 47.81 -26.31
CA ALA A 216 10.05 48.59 -27.35
C ALA A 216 9.75 48.06 -28.77
N LEU A 217 9.75 46.73 -28.94
CA LEU A 217 9.41 46.08 -30.21
C LEU A 217 7.95 46.31 -30.61
N LEU A 218 7.01 46.20 -29.65
CA LEU A 218 5.61 46.52 -29.89
C LEU A 218 5.41 48.00 -30.27
N GLY A 219 6.13 48.92 -29.61
CA GLY A 219 6.11 50.34 -29.95
C GLY A 219 6.64 50.63 -31.36
N PHE A 220 7.73 49.95 -31.77
CA PHE A 220 8.27 50.08 -33.13
C PHE A 220 7.35 49.46 -34.18
N TYR A 221 6.66 48.37 -33.87
CA TYR A 221 5.74 47.71 -34.78
C TYR A 221 4.44 48.51 -35.01
N LEU A 222 4.01 49.28 -34.01
CA LEU A 222 2.80 50.11 -34.07
C LEU A 222 3.04 51.52 -34.62
N TRP A 223 4.28 51.88 -34.93
CA TRP A 223 4.67 53.15 -35.54
C TRP A 223 4.89 52.99 -37.04
#